data_AF-A0A402WNZ2-F1
#
_entry.id   AF-A0A402WNZ2-F1
#
_cell.length_a   1.000
_cell.length_b   1.000
_cell.length_c   1.000
_cell.angle_alpha   90.00
_cell.angle_beta   90.00
_cell.angle_gamma   90.00
#
_symmetry.space_group_name_H-M   'P 1'
#
loop_
_entity.id
_entity.type
_entity.pdbx_description
1 polymer ?
#
loop_
_entity_poly.entity_id
_entity_poly.type
_entity_poly.pdbx_seq_one_letter_code
_entity_poly.pdbx_strand_id
1 'polypeptide(L)' 'MSQYESSLHRPRFEMVCALANVLNVPESYFYTRNDDFAEAIRLLYLQRKMSS' A
#
# COMPACT_ATOMS: atom_id res chain seq x y z
N MET A 1 22.98 5.96 15.99
CA MET A 1 22.90 4.94 14.92
C MET A 1 22.89 3.56 15.54
N SER A 2 21.72 3.04 15.96
CA SER A 2 21.56 1.60 16.33
C SER A 2 20.11 1.18 16.65
N GLN A 3 19.10 1.85 16.08
CA GLN A 3 17.68 1.46 16.28
C GLN A 3 17.09 0.75 15.06
N TYR A 4 17.93 0.36 14.09
CA TYR A 4 17.47 -0.31 12.87
C TYR A 4 17.35 -1.84 13.03
N GLU A 5 17.95 -2.43 14.07
CA GLU A 5 18.08 -3.90 14.17
C GLU A 5 17.23 -4.58 15.25
N SER A 6 16.56 -3.85 16.14
CA SER A 6 16.07 -4.49 17.38
C SER A 6 14.68 -5.14 17.31
N SER A 7 13.83 -4.92 16.29
CA SER A 7 12.48 -5.53 16.29
C SER A 7 11.83 -5.58 14.90
N LEU A 8 12.09 -6.66 14.15
CA LEU A 8 11.07 -7.39 13.39
C LEU A 8 10.06 -6.55 12.55
N HIS A 9 10.61 -5.73 11.64
CA HIS A 9 10.28 -5.74 10.21
C HIS A 9 8.81 -5.64 9.75
N ARG A 10 7.90 -5.01 10.50
CA ARG A 10 6.69 -4.47 9.88
C ARG A 10 7.04 -3.15 9.22
N PRO A 11 6.89 -3.00 7.89
CA PRO A 11 7.12 -1.71 7.27
C PRO A 11 6.20 -0.69 7.97
N ARG A 12 6.80 0.39 8.49
CA ARG A 12 6.04 1.51 9.04
C ARG A 12 4.99 1.92 8.00
N PHE A 13 3.79 2.31 8.44
CA PHE A 13 2.71 2.74 7.55
C PHE A 13 3.20 3.76 6.51
N GLU A 14 4.09 4.68 6.93
CA GLU A 14 4.78 5.64 6.06
C GLU A 14 5.55 5.00 4.89
N MET A 15 6.24 3.88 5.12
CA MET A 15 6.95 3.15 4.07
C MET A 15 5.99 2.46 3.11
N VAL A 16 4.87 1.93 3.61
CA VAL A 16 3.81 1.34 2.76
C VAL A 16 3.14 2.42 1.93
N CYS A 17 2.86 3.60 2.49
CA CYS A 17 2.33 4.75 1.74
C CYS A 17 3.30 5.24 0.66
N ALA A 18 4.60 5.31 0.97
CA ALA A 18 5.61 5.69 -0.01
C ALA A 18 5.69 4.67 -1.17
N LEU A 19 5.65 3.38 -0.85
CA LEU A 19 5.65 2.31 -1.84
C LEU A 19 4.37 2.30 -2.69
N ALA A 20 3.22 2.49 -2.06
CA ALA A 20 1.90 2.59 -2.70
C ALA A 20 1.86 3.75 -3.71
N ASN A 21 2.42 4.91 -3.34
CA ASN A 21 2.52 6.06 -4.22
C ASN A 21 3.41 5.78 -5.45
N VAL A 22 4.58 5.14 -5.26
CA VAL A 22 5.46 4.76 -6.37
C VAL A 22 4.79 3.76 -7.32
N LEU A 23 4.07 2.79 -6.76
CA LEU A 23 3.39 1.74 -7.52
C LEU A 23 2.01 2.18 -8.07
N ASN A 24 1.55 3.40 -7.77
CA ASN A 24 0.22 3.90 -8.13
C ASN A 24 -0.92 2.97 -7.70
N VAL A 25 -0.77 2.32 -6.54
CA VAL A 25 -1.80 1.48 -5.92
C VAL A 25 -2.19 2.08 -4.58
N PRO A 26 -3.39 1.82 -4.07
CA PRO A 26 -3.77 2.27 -2.74
C PRO A 26 -3.00 1.49 -1.66
N GLU A 27 -2.62 2.13 -0.56
CA GLU A 27 -1.90 1.51 0.56
C GLU A 27 -2.68 0.36 1.21
N SER A 28 -4.02 0.42 1.14
CA SER A 28 -4.92 -0.65 1.58
C SER A 28 -4.77 -1.95 0.79
N TYR A 29 -4.23 -1.89 -0.43
CA TYR A 29 -3.89 -3.08 -1.24
C TYR A 29 -2.90 -3.99 -0.50
N PHE A 30 -1.90 -3.43 0.18
CA PHE A 30 -0.88 -4.21 0.90
C PHE A 30 -1.38 -4.90 2.17
N TYR A 31 -2.52 -4.47 2.69
CA TYR A 31 -3.14 -5.03 3.89
C TYR A 31 -4.31 -5.98 3.56
N THR A 32 -4.64 -6.13 2.28
CA THR A 32 -5.74 -6.99 1.83
C THR A 32 -5.20 -8.37 1.46
N ARG A 33 -5.59 -9.41 2.20
CA ARG A 33 -5.19 -10.81 1.92
C ARG A 33 -6.00 -11.50 0.83
N ASN A 34 -7.15 -10.93 0.46
CA ASN A 34 -8.03 -11.49 -0.54
C ASN A 34 -7.75 -10.80 -1.88
N ASP A 35 -7.24 -11.54 -2.84
CA ASP A 35 -6.82 -11.00 -4.13
C ASP A 35 -7.99 -10.37 -4.91
N ASP A 36 -9.17 -10.99 -4.89
CA ASP A 36 -10.37 -10.45 -5.56
C ASP A 36 -10.79 -9.10 -4.96
N PHE A 37 -10.71 -8.97 -3.63
CA PHE A 37 -11.03 -7.71 -2.95
C PHE A 37 -9.94 -6.65 -3.19
N ALA A 38 -8.67 -7.06 -3.22
CA ALA A 38 -7.55 -6.17 -3.51
C ALA A 38 -7.68 -5.57 -4.93
N GLU A 39 -8.09 -6.40 -5.91
CA GLU A 39 -8.36 -5.95 -7.28
C GLU A 39 -9.58 -5.01 -7.35
N ALA A 40 -10.66 -5.28 -6.62
CA ALA A 40 -11.80 -4.38 -6.57
C ALA A 40 -11.42 -2.98 -6.05
N ILE A 41 -10.60 -2.92 -4.99
CA ILE A 41 -10.07 -1.66 -4.46
C ILE A 41 -9.17 -0.95 -5.49
N ARG A 42 -8.31 -1.70 -6.18
CA ARG A 42 -7.42 -1.16 -7.23
C ARG A 42 -8.22 -0.55 -8.39
N LEU A 43 -9.26 -1.23 -8.86
CA LEU A 43 -10.13 -0.75 -9.94
C LEU A 43 -10.85 0.55 -9.56
N LEU A 44 -11.41 0.61 -8.34
CA LEU A 44 -12.04 1.82 -7.82
C LEU A 44 -11.05 3.00 -7.73
N TYR A 45 -9.82 2.73 -7.29
CA TYR A 45 -8.76 3.73 -7.20
C TYR A 45 -8.40 4.30 -8.59
N LEU A 46 -8.25 3.45 -9.60
CA LEU A 46 -7.97 3.86 -10.97
C LEU A 46 -9.11 4.68 -11.59
N GLN A 47 -10.37 4.27 -11.38
CA GLN A 47 -11.54 5.03 -11.85
C GLN A 47 -11.57 6.45 -11.29
N ARG A 48 -11.25 6.60 -9.99
CA ARG A 48 -11.21 7.92 -9.34
C ARG A 48 -10.06 8.78 -9.87
N LYS A 49 -8.91 8.18 -10.17
CA LYS A 49 -7.75 8.89 -10.73
C LYS A 49 -7.97 9.36 -12.17
N MET A 50 -8.75 8.62 -12.96
CA MET A 50 -9.05 8.95 -14.35
C MET A 50 -10.13 10.03 -14.51
N SER A 51 -10.91 10.28 -13.46
CA SER A 51 -11.99 11.28 -13.45
C SER A 51 -11.54 12.67 -12.98
N SER A 52 -10.23 12.90 -12.83
CA SER A 52 -9.66 14.13 -12.27
C SER A 52 -8.55 14.73 -13.12
#